data_AF-A0A0G1VS82-F1
#
_entry.id   AF-A0A0G1VS82-F1
#
_cell.length_a   1.000
_cell.length_b   1.000
_cell.length_c   1.000
_cell.angle_alpha   90.00
_cell.angle_beta   90.00
_cell.angle_gamma   90.00
#
_symmetry.space_group_name_H-M   'P 1'
#
loop_
_entity.id
_entity.type
_entity.pdbx_description
1 polymer ?
#
loop_
_entity_poly.entity_id
_entity_poly.type
_entity_poly.pdbx_seq_one_letter_code
_entity_poly.pdbx_strand_id
1 'polypeptide(L)' 'MNYIPTIGLEIHAELKTKSKMFCSCKNDPLEKLPNVNICPICMGHPGTLPVP' A
#
# COMPACT_ATOMS: atom_id res chain seq x y z
N MET A 1 19.23 5.71 -41.24
CA MET A 1 19.72 5.70 -39.84
C MET A 1 18.99 4.57 -39.13
N ASN A 2 19.72 3.60 -38.55
CA ASN A 2 19.11 2.55 -37.72
C ASN A 2 19.14 3.02 -36.27
N TYR A 3 17.97 3.24 -35.66
CA TYR A 3 17.84 3.59 -34.25
C TYR A 3 17.38 2.38 -33.44
N ILE A 4 17.87 2.26 -32.20
CA ILE A 4 17.45 1.22 -31.25
C ILE A 4 16.80 1.92 -30.06
N PRO A 5 15.48 1.76 -29.84
CA PRO A 5 14.82 2.36 -28.70
C PRO A 5 15.21 1.62 -27.41
N THR A 6 15.46 2.36 -26.35
CA THR A 6 15.59 1.82 -24.98
C THR A 6 14.42 2.35 -24.16
N ILE A 7 13.59 1.45 -23.63
CA ILE A 7 12.36 1.77 -22.91
C ILE A 7 12.38 1.03 -21.57
N GLY A 8 12.10 1.74 -20.48
CA GLY A 8 11.92 1.18 -19.14
C GLY A 8 10.54 1.52 -18.60
N LEU A 9 9.93 0.57 -17.89
CA LEU A 9 8.64 0.73 -17.24
C LEU A 9 8.77 0.33 -15.76
N GLU A 10 8.11 1.09 -14.88
CA GLU A 10 7.90 0.75 -13.49
C GLU A 10 6.40 0.55 -13.27
N ILE A 11 6.03 -0.59 -12.68
CA ILE A 11 4.62 -1.00 -12.53
C ILE A 11 4.37 -1.25 -11.06
N HIS A 12 3.35 -0.60 -10.50
CA HIS A 12 2.84 -0.91 -9.16
C HIS A 12 1.53 -1.68 -9.29
N ALA A 13 1.37 -2.73 -8.49
CA ALA A 13 0.16 -3.53 -8.44
C ALA A 13 -0.28 -3.69 -6.98
N GLU A 14 -1.54 -3.39 -6.70
CA GLU A 14 -2.12 -3.57 -5.38
C GLU A 14 -2.45 -5.06 -5.14
N LEU A 15 -1.97 -5.60 -4.02
CA LEU A 15 -2.25 -6.99 -3.64
C LEU A 15 -3.63 -7.11 -3.01
N LYS A 16 -4.40 -8.13 -3.41
CA LYS A 16 -5.72 -8.43 -2.87
C LYS A 16 -5.65 -9.18 -1.52
N THR A 17 -4.96 -8.60 -0.55
CA THR A 17 -4.86 -9.12 0.82
C THR A 17 -6.09 -8.75 1.65
N LYS A 18 -6.33 -9.46 2.76
CA LYS A 18 -7.42 -9.12 3.69
C LYS A 18 -7.04 -7.96 4.64
N SER A 19 -5.78 -7.93 5.08
CA SER A 19 -5.21 -6.90 5.94
C SER A 19 -4.16 -6.08 5.20
N LYS A 20 -3.85 -4.90 5.74
CA LYS A 20 -2.71 -4.09 5.30
C LYS A 20 -1.39 -4.83 5.55
N MET A 21 -0.32 -4.35 4.91
CA MET A 21 0.99 -5.01 4.90
C MET A 21 1.61 -5.17 6.30
N PHE A 22 1.36 -4.24 7.21
CA PHE A 22 2.10 -4.17 8.50
C PHE A 22 1.19 -4.06 9.72
N CYS A 23 -0.12 -4.24 9.55
CA CYS A 23 -1.09 -4.19 10.64
C CYS A 23 -2.37 -4.93 10.28
N SER A 24 -3.24 -5.15 11.27
CA SER A 24 -4.50 -5.89 11.12
C SER A 24 -5.65 -5.09 10.50
N CYS A 25 -5.44 -3.81 10.12
CA CYS A 25 -6.45 -3.02 9.43
C CYS A 25 -6.86 -3.67 8.12
N LYS A 26 -8.14 -3.58 7.76
CA LYS A 26 -8.67 -4.04 6.48
C LYS A 26 -7.94 -3.35 5.31
N ASN A 27 -7.52 -4.14 4.32
CA ASN A 27 -7.03 -3.62 3.05
C ASN A 27 -8.21 -3.50 2.06
N ASP A 28 -8.90 -2.37 2.10
CA ASP A 28 -10.07 -2.10 1.27
C ASP A 28 -9.90 -0.77 0.53
N PRO A 29 -9.49 -0.81 -0.76
CA PRO A 29 -9.30 0.39 -1.57
C PRO A 29 -10.62 1.06 -1.99
N LEU A 30 -11.77 0.40 -1.77
CA LEU A 30 -13.09 0.89 -2.18
C LEU A 30 -13.86 1.57 -1.04
N GLU A 31 -13.27 1.67 0.16
CA GLU A 31 -13.85 2.38 1.29
C GLU A 31 -14.07 3.87 0.95
N LYS A 32 -15.24 4.39 1.29
CA LYS A 32 -15.67 5.75 0.94
C LYS A 32 -15.56 6.71 2.12
N LEU A 33 -15.59 6.20 3.34
CA LEU A 33 -15.49 7.01 4.53
C LEU A 33 -14.01 7.28 4.89
N PRO A 34 -13.64 8.55 5.15
CA PRO A 34 -12.27 8.88 5.52
C PRO A 34 -11.94 8.27 6.88
N ASN A 35 -10.69 7.82 7.03
CA ASN A 35 -10.14 7.40 8.33
C ASN A 35 -10.91 6.26 9.03
N VAL A 36 -11.57 5.38 8.26
CA VAL A 36 -12.28 4.20 8.82
C VAL A 36 -11.35 3.02 9.03
N ASN A 37 -10.54 2.66 8.02
CA ASN A 37 -9.65 1.50 8.07
C ASN A 37 -8.24 1.88 8.57
N ILE A 38 -8.15 2.44 9.78
CA ILE A 38 -6.90 2.99 10.34
C ILE A 38 -6.59 2.41 11.73
N CYS A 39 -5.34 2.50 12.13
CA CYS A 39 -4.88 2.19 13.49
C CYS A 39 -3.59 2.97 13.78
N PRO A 40 -3.10 2.97 15.04
CA PRO A 40 -1.85 3.64 15.40
C PRO A 40 -0.65 3.23 14.54
N ILE A 41 -0.55 1.96 14.12
CA ILE A 41 0.56 1.47 13.30
C ILE A 41 0.56 2.11 11.91
N CYS A 42 -0.55 2.02 11.17
CA CYS A 42 -0.62 2.59 9.82
C CYS A 42 -0.77 4.11 9.78
N MET A 43 -1.00 4.74 10.93
CA MET A 43 -0.92 6.19 11.14
C MET A 43 0.43 6.65 11.69
N GLY A 44 1.39 5.74 11.90
CA GLY A 44 2.74 6.09 12.38
C GLY A 44 2.75 6.77 13.74
N HIS A 45 1.83 6.41 14.65
CA HIS A 45 1.80 6.98 15.98
C HIS A 45 3.08 6.62 16.76
N PRO A 46 3.54 7.51 17.67
CA PRO A 46 4.71 7.24 18.50
C PRO A 46 4.60 5.92 19.28
N GLY A 47 5.68 5.14 19.28
CA GLY A 47 5.75 3.87 20.02
C GLY A 47 5.11 2.67 19.33
N THR A 48 4.65 2.80 18.08
CA THR A 48 4.10 1.68 17.30
C THR A 48 5.17 0.98 16.48
N LEU A 49 4.98 -0.33 16.22
CA LEU A 49 5.88 -1.15 15.42
C LEU A 49 5.08 -1.87 14.31
N PRO A 50 5.67 -2.05 13.11
CA PRO A 50 5.07 -2.87 12.06
C PRO A 50 5.05 -4.35 12.46
N VAL A 51 3.98 -5.05 12.09
CA VAL A 51 3.84 -6.50 12.29
C VAL A 51 3.68 -7.16 10.92
N PRO A 52 4.60 -8.05 10.49
CA PRO A 52 4.51 -8.76 9.20
C PRO A 52 3.27 -9.65 9.07
#